data_AF-A0A7S2N4R1-F1
#
_entry.id   AF-A0A7S2N4R1-F1
#
_cell.length_a   1.000
_cell.length_b   1.000
_cell.length_c   1.000
_cell.angle_alpha   90.00
_cell.angle_beta   90.00
_cell.angle_gamma   90.00
#
_symmetry.space_group_name_H-M   'P 1'
#
loop_
_entity.id
_entity.type
_entity.pdbx_description
1 polymer ?
#
loop_
_entity_poly.entity_id
_entity_poly.type
_entity_poly.pdbx_seq_one_letter_code
_entity_poly.pdbx_strand_id
1 'polypeptide(L)'
;TSKTYFFGHSLIYHTATTYPDLQYMGVPYWLNQFEAAKGVEMLVDGHFRTQNYPIPPSPQWGFDPVDISGWETDFYTSNYDSVVYTELNFLQYKGPSENYDYNDPYASTPVDSLIRIIDYVTAQNSAMKVYLYECWDGLNPNFPPTNTQKDVYY
;
A
#
# COMPACT_ATOMS: atom_id res chain seq x y z
N THR A 1 -2.64 18.35 10.22
CA THR A 1 -2.72 16.89 10.20
C THR A 1 -3.06 16.44 8.79
N SER A 2 -2.52 15.31 8.34
CA SER A 2 -2.89 14.63 7.10
C SER A 2 -3.43 13.24 7.43
N LYS A 3 -4.47 12.78 6.72
CA LYS A 3 -5.05 11.44 6.88
C LYS A 3 -4.83 10.61 5.62
N THR A 4 -4.14 9.48 5.73
CA THR A 4 -3.83 8.59 4.60
C THR A 4 -4.29 7.17 4.86
N TYR A 5 -5.04 6.58 3.91
CA TYR A 5 -5.41 5.17 3.96
C TYR A 5 -4.60 4.33 2.97
N PHE A 6 -4.00 3.24 3.44
CA PHE A 6 -3.21 2.34 2.61
C PHE A 6 -3.99 1.09 2.25
N PHE A 7 -4.29 0.97 0.97
CA PHE A 7 -4.55 -0.30 0.32
C PHE A 7 -3.18 -0.95 0.07
N GLY A 8 -2.71 -1.74 1.04
CA GLY A 8 -1.33 -2.22 1.13
C GLY A 8 -1.17 -3.75 1.11
N HIS A 9 0.08 -4.19 1.19
CA HIS A 9 0.50 -5.57 1.46
C HIS A 9 1.78 -5.58 2.31
N SER A 10 2.36 -6.76 2.55
CA SER A 10 3.48 -6.95 3.47
C SER A 10 4.78 -6.20 3.12
N LEU A 11 5.01 -5.72 1.89
CA LEU A 11 6.16 -4.84 1.58
C LEU A 11 5.95 -3.38 1.99
N ILE A 12 4.70 -2.96 2.18
CA ILE A 12 4.37 -1.58 2.61
C ILE A 12 4.39 -1.50 4.13
N TYR A 13 3.80 -2.50 4.78
CA TYR A 13 3.68 -2.57 6.22
C TYR A 13 4.03 -3.97 6.71
N HIS A 14 4.76 -4.04 7.82
CA HIS A 14 5.13 -5.28 8.49
C HIS A 14 4.43 -5.30 9.84
N THR A 15 3.75 -6.40 10.18
CA THR A 15 3.01 -6.47 11.45
C THR A 15 3.96 -6.45 12.64
N ALA A 16 3.94 -5.36 13.40
CA ALA A 16 4.71 -5.17 14.63
C ALA A 16 4.39 -6.23 15.71
N THR A 17 3.26 -6.93 15.61
CA THR A 17 2.82 -7.95 16.57
C THR A 17 3.77 -9.13 16.69
N THR A 18 4.53 -9.46 15.63
CA THR A 18 5.51 -10.56 15.66
C THR A 18 6.94 -10.04 15.87
N TYR A 19 7.24 -8.84 15.37
CA TYR A 19 8.56 -8.22 15.47
C TYR A 19 8.39 -6.70 15.61
N PRO A 20 8.37 -6.17 16.85
CA PRO A 20 8.06 -4.75 17.11
C PRO A 20 8.96 -3.78 16.35
N ASP A 21 10.24 -4.12 16.16
CA ASP A 21 11.19 -3.26 15.45
C ASP A 21 10.92 -3.17 13.93
N LEU A 22 10.15 -4.10 13.34
CA LEU A 22 9.83 -4.05 11.90
C LEU A 22 8.88 -2.92 11.54
N GLN A 23 8.22 -2.29 12.52
CA GLN A 23 7.40 -1.11 12.27
C GLN A 23 8.22 0.03 11.65
N TYR A 24 9.50 0.15 12.01
CA TYR A 24 10.43 1.14 11.47
C TYR A 24 10.86 0.85 10.03
N MET A 25 10.54 -0.34 9.52
CA MET A 25 10.82 -0.73 8.13
C MET A 25 9.63 -0.48 7.20
N GLY A 26 8.45 -0.15 7.74
CA GLY A 26 7.27 0.15 6.94
C GLY A 26 7.35 1.51 6.25
N VAL A 27 6.79 1.61 5.04
CA VAL A 27 6.71 2.86 4.28
C VAL A 27 5.99 3.97 5.07
N PRO A 28 4.85 3.73 5.74
CA PRO A 28 4.15 4.83 6.40
C PRO A 28 4.89 5.37 7.63
N TYR A 29 5.80 4.61 8.25
CA TYR A 29 6.65 5.11 9.33
C TYR A 29 7.51 6.28 8.85
N TRP A 30 8.23 6.09 7.75
CA TRP A 30 9.12 7.11 7.20
C TRP A 30 8.36 8.29 6.60
N LEU A 31 7.19 8.06 5.99
CA LEU A 31 6.32 9.15 5.56
C LEU A 31 5.88 10.02 6.76
N ASN A 32 5.52 9.41 7.87
CA ASN A 32 5.22 10.15 9.10
C ASN A 32 6.44 10.92 9.62
N GLN A 33 7.66 10.35 9.56
CA GLN A 33 8.87 11.10 9.92
C GLN A 33 9.08 12.33 9.04
N PHE A 34 8.80 12.25 7.74
CA PHE A 34 8.93 13.38 6.82
C PHE A 34 7.87 14.47 7.03
N GLU A 35 6.63 14.09 7.36
CA GLU A 35 5.58 15.04 7.73
C GLU A 35 5.88 15.70 9.08
N ALA A 36 6.32 14.93 10.07
CA ALA A 36 6.69 15.42 11.40
C ALA A 36 7.83 16.45 11.32
N ALA A 37 8.81 16.23 10.43
CA ALA A 37 9.88 17.19 10.16
C ALA A 37 9.38 18.55 9.63
N LYS A 38 8.15 18.61 9.10
CA LYS A 38 7.46 19.85 8.66
C LYS A 38 6.44 20.36 9.68
N GLY A 39 6.32 19.74 10.84
CA GLY A 39 5.31 20.06 11.84
C GLY A 39 3.91 19.58 11.48
N VAL A 40 3.79 18.56 10.62
CA VAL A 40 2.52 17.93 10.25
C VAL A 40 2.44 16.55 10.89
N GLU A 41 1.34 16.29 11.59
CA GLU A 41 1.00 14.94 12.06
C GLU A 41 0.33 14.15 10.94
N MET A 42 0.79 12.92 10.70
CA MET A 42 0.19 12.01 9.73
C MET A 42 -0.59 10.91 10.45
N LEU A 43 -1.88 10.82 10.18
CA LEU A 43 -2.74 9.72 10.59
C LEU A 43 -2.80 8.66 9.49
N VAL A 44 -2.59 7.41 9.87
CA VAL A 44 -2.40 6.27 8.97
C VAL A 44 -3.24 5.09 9.42
N ASP A 45 -3.97 4.56 8.45
CA ASP A 45 -4.71 3.32 8.55
C ASP A 45 -4.45 2.49 7.30
N GLY A 46 -4.65 1.18 7.38
CA GLY A 46 -4.54 0.37 6.18
C GLY A 46 -5.09 -1.03 6.29
N HIS A 47 -5.09 -1.69 5.14
CA HIS A 47 -5.59 -3.04 4.94
C HIS A 47 -4.58 -3.87 4.15
N PHE A 48 -4.34 -5.11 4.58
CA PHE A 48 -3.54 -6.05 3.80
C PHE A 48 -4.38 -6.72 2.72
N ARG A 49 -3.82 -6.82 1.52
CA ARG A 49 -4.41 -7.62 0.44
C ARG A 49 -3.80 -9.01 0.38
N THR A 50 -4.66 -10.01 0.25
CA THR A 50 -4.30 -11.36 -0.22
C THR A 50 -4.93 -11.71 -1.57
N GLN A 51 -6.10 -11.14 -1.91
CA GLN A 51 -6.75 -11.30 -3.22
C GLN A 51 -7.44 -10.03 -3.71
N ASN A 52 -8.48 -9.54 -3.03
CA ASN A 52 -9.17 -8.29 -3.36
C ASN A 52 -9.35 -7.44 -2.10
N TYR A 53 -9.31 -6.12 -2.24
CA TYR A 53 -9.65 -5.24 -1.13
C TYR A 53 -11.16 -5.29 -0.87
N PRO A 54 -11.59 -5.38 0.40
CA PRO A 54 -12.99 -5.23 0.73
C PRO A 54 -13.45 -3.81 0.42
N ILE A 55 -14.68 -3.69 -0.07
CA ILE A 55 -15.37 -2.42 -0.27
C ILE A 55 -16.75 -2.54 0.39
N PRO A 56 -17.09 -1.70 1.39
CA PRO A 56 -16.24 -0.65 1.97
C PRO A 56 -15.05 -1.23 2.74
N PRO A 57 -13.89 -0.55 2.76
CA PRO A 57 -12.74 -1.01 3.50
C PRO A 57 -12.89 -0.72 5.00
N SER A 58 -12.22 -1.54 5.82
CA SER A 58 -12.01 -1.29 7.24
C SER A 58 -10.55 -1.57 7.58
N PRO A 59 -9.91 -0.78 8.46
CA PRO A 59 -8.51 -0.96 8.77
C PRO A 59 -8.27 -2.29 9.48
N GLN A 60 -7.26 -3.01 9.01
CA GLN A 60 -6.70 -4.17 9.70
C GLN A 60 -5.50 -3.78 10.57
N TRP A 61 -4.85 -2.67 10.22
CA TRP A 61 -3.67 -2.19 10.91
C TRP A 61 -3.62 -0.66 10.92
N GLY A 62 -3.00 -0.17 11.98
CA GLY A 62 -2.50 1.19 12.16
C GLY A 62 -1.11 1.10 12.81
N PHE A 63 -0.52 2.25 13.15
CA PHE A 63 0.76 2.31 13.85
C PHE A 63 0.57 2.27 15.38
N ASP A 64 1.52 1.64 16.08
CA ASP A 64 1.77 1.65 17.53
C ASP A 64 3.29 1.92 17.64
N PRO A 65 3.87 2.77 18.52
CA PRO A 65 3.33 3.51 19.69
C PRO A 65 2.72 4.87 19.39
N VAL A 66 2.39 5.16 18.13
CA VAL A 66 1.80 6.44 17.75
C VAL A 66 0.31 6.22 17.59
N ASP A 67 -0.52 6.78 18.47
CA ASP A 67 -1.99 6.86 18.36
C ASP A 67 -2.40 7.64 17.08
N ILE A 68 -2.05 7.14 15.90
CA ILE A 68 -2.21 7.83 14.61
C ILE A 68 -3.25 7.18 13.72
N SER A 69 -4.25 6.51 14.28
CA SER A 69 -5.41 6.10 13.47
C SER A 69 -6.25 7.33 13.14
N GLY A 70 -6.62 7.48 11.87
CA GLY A 70 -7.60 8.46 11.40
C GLY A 70 -9.00 7.87 11.27
N TRP A 71 -9.18 6.60 11.65
CA TRP A 71 -10.40 5.82 11.49
C TRP A 71 -11.48 6.24 12.49
N GLU A 72 -12.70 6.38 11.97
CA GLU A 72 -13.91 6.71 12.73
C GLU A 72 -14.90 5.52 12.69
N THR A 73 -16.15 5.72 12.25
CA THR A 73 -17.14 4.64 12.13
C THR A 73 -17.00 3.86 10.83
N ASP A 74 -16.62 4.55 9.76
CA ASP A 74 -16.54 4.02 8.40
C ASP A 74 -15.56 4.86 7.56
N PHE A 75 -15.26 4.40 6.35
CA PHE A 75 -14.30 5.08 5.48
C PHE A 75 -14.72 6.51 5.10
N TYR A 76 -16.02 6.75 4.94
CA TYR A 76 -16.54 8.07 4.57
C TYR A 76 -16.39 9.05 5.73
N THR A 77 -16.83 8.67 6.94
CA THR A 77 -16.73 9.53 8.13
C THR A 77 -15.29 9.75 8.60
N SER A 78 -14.40 8.80 8.31
CA SER A 78 -12.96 8.94 8.57
C SER A 78 -12.32 10.10 7.80
N ASN A 79 -12.91 10.47 6.65
CA ASN A 79 -12.56 11.64 5.84
C ASN A 79 -11.05 11.74 5.55
N TYR A 80 -10.48 10.67 4.97
CA TYR A 80 -9.08 10.66 4.55
C TYR A 80 -8.82 11.72 3.46
N ASP A 81 -7.64 12.32 3.50
CA ASP A 81 -7.18 13.29 2.48
C ASP A 81 -6.61 12.58 1.25
N SER A 82 -6.04 11.38 1.47
CA SER A 82 -5.43 10.60 0.42
C SER A 82 -5.53 9.10 0.67
N VAL A 83 -5.39 8.35 -0.42
CA VAL A 83 -5.19 6.91 -0.40
C VAL A 83 -3.95 6.53 -1.16
N VAL A 84 -3.28 5.48 -0.69
CA VAL A 84 -2.17 4.83 -1.39
C VAL A 84 -2.63 3.44 -1.77
N TYR A 85 -2.53 3.10 -3.05
CA TYR A 85 -2.79 1.77 -3.59
C TYR A 85 -1.48 1.12 -4.00
N THR A 86 -1.25 -0.11 -3.54
CA THR A 86 -0.20 -0.99 -4.08
C THR A 86 -0.85 -2.17 -4.78
N GLU A 87 -0.30 -2.55 -5.93
CA GLU A 87 -0.67 -3.81 -6.58
C GLU A 87 -0.23 -5.01 -5.73
N LEU A 88 -0.82 -6.19 -5.92
CA LEU A 88 -0.44 -7.40 -5.20
C LEU A 88 1.05 -7.72 -5.38
N ASN A 89 1.67 -8.14 -4.28
CA ASN A 89 3.02 -8.68 -4.30
C ASN A 89 3.04 -10.05 -5.00
N PHE A 90 4.17 -10.40 -5.60
CA PHE A 90 4.44 -11.66 -6.32
C PHE A 90 3.67 -11.87 -7.64
N LEU A 91 3.07 -10.83 -8.22
CA LEU A 91 2.38 -10.89 -9.52
C LEU A 91 3.11 -10.17 -10.65
N GLN A 92 4.39 -9.80 -10.46
CA GLN A 92 5.18 -9.03 -11.42
C GLN A 92 5.38 -9.72 -12.78
N TYR A 93 5.16 -11.04 -12.86
CA TYR A 93 5.25 -11.80 -14.13
C TYR A 93 4.01 -11.64 -15.02
N LYS A 94 2.94 -11.00 -14.54
CA LYS A 94 1.72 -10.76 -15.30
C LYS A 94 1.60 -9.33 -15.75
N GLY A 95 1.07 -9.15 -16.94
CA GLY A 95 0.64 -7.87 -17.44
C GLY A 95 -0.55 -7.30 -16.66
N PRO A 96 -0.77 -5.97 -16.71
CA PRO A 96 -1.81 -5.29 -15.95
C PRO A 96 -3.25 -5.61 -16.37
N SER A 97 -3.42 -6.22 -17.54
CA SER A 97 -4.72 -6.66 -18.09
C SER A 97 -4.89 -8.19 -18.05
N GLU A 98 -3.97 -8.90 -17.40
CA GLU A 98 -4.12 -10.33 -17.16
C GLU A 98 -4.85 -10.55 -15.83
N ASN A 99 -5.73 -11.55 -15.80
CA ASN A 99 -6.48 -11.85 -14.60
C ASN A 99 -5.55 -12.27 -13.46
N TYR A 100 -5.93 -11.93 -12.23
CA TYR A 100 -5.27 -12.46 -11.05
C TYR A 100 -5.27 -13.99 -11.03
N ASP A 101 -4.24 -14.55 -10.40
CA ASP A 101 -4.20 -15.98 -10.10
C ASP A 101 -5.18 -16.36 -8.98
N TYR A 102 -5.26 -17.67 -8.70
CA TYR A 102 -5.89 -18.23 -7.50
C TYR A 102 -7.40 -18.00 -7.33
N ASN A 103 -8.21 -18.41 -8.33
CA ASN A 103 -9.68 -18.41 -8.24
C ASN A 103 -10.24 -17.09 -7.72
N ASP A 104 -9.72 -15.95 -8.22
CA ASP A 104 -10.35 -14.66 -7.98
C ASP A 104 -11.84 -14.76 -8.38
N PRO A 105 -12.78 -14.61 -7.43
CA PRO A 105 -14.21 -14.79 -7.71
C PRO A 105 -14.74 -13.77 -8.72
N TYR A 106 -14.00 -12.68 -8.98
CA TYR A 106 -14.37 -11.65 -9.94
C TYR A 106 -13.65 -11.78 -11.28
N ALA A 107 -12.69 -12.73 -11.41
CA ALA A 107 -11.81 -12.84 -12.58
C ALA A 107 -11.23 -11.49 -13.02
N SER A 108 -10.86 -10.65 -12.05
CA SER A 108 -10.44 -9.27 -12.25
C SER A 108 -8.96 -9.17 -12.59
N THR A 109 -8.59 -8.06 -13.22
CA THR A 109 -7.21 -7.70 -13.54
C THR A 109 -6.64 -6.68 -12.53
N PRO A 110 -5.32 -6.47 -12.50
CA PRO A 110 -4.69 -5.30 -11.86
C PRO A 110 -5.43 -3.99 -12.10
N VAL A 111 -5.71 -3.70 -13.37
CA VAL A 111 -6.42 -2.48 -13.75
C VAL A 111 -7.85 -2.43 -13.20
N ASP A 112 -8.60 -3.53 -13.25
CA ASP A 112 -9.97 -3.55 -12.71
C ASP A 112 -9.99 -3.30 -11.20
N SER A 113 -9.03 -3.87 -10.47
CA SER A 113 -8.91 -3.67 -9.01
C SER A 113 -8.59 -2.21 -8.67
N LEU A 114 -7.65 -1.60 -9.39
CA LEU A 114 -7.29 -0.19 -9.22
C LEU A 114 -8.48 0.73 -9.52
N ILE A 115 -9.16 0.53 -10.67
CA ILE A 115 -10.33 1.33 -11.06
C ILE A 115 -11.43 1.20 -10.01
N ARG A 116 -11.72 -0.02 -9.54
CA ARG A 116 -12.74 -0.25 -8.51
C ARG A 116 -12.45 0.53 -7.22
N ILE A 117 -11.18 0.64 -6.82
CA ILE A 117 -10.78 1.43 -5.65
C ILE A 117 -10.89 2.92 -5.93
N ILE A 118 -10.39 3.40 -7.09
CA ILE A 118 -10.51 4.81 -7.50
C ILE A 118 -11.99 5.23 -7.51
N ASP A 119 -12.86 4.45 -8.15
CA ASP A 119 -14.29 4.73 -8.24
C ASP A 119 -14.92 4.82 -6.85
N TYR A 120 -14.60 3.87 -5.97
CA TYR A 120 -15.12 3.87 -4.61
C TYR A 120 -14.68 5.10 -3.81
N VAL A 121 -13.36 5.39 -3.75
CA VAL A 121 -12.83 6.46 -2.90
C VAL A 121 -13.20 7.85 -3.41
N THR A 122 -13.26 8.04 -4.72
CA THR A 122 -13.65 9.32 -5.33
C THR A 122 -15.15 9.58 -5.21
N ALA A 123 -15.97 8.51 -5.15
CA ALA A 123 -17.39 8.63 -4.79
C ALA A 123 -17.60 9.02 -3.32
N GLN A 124 -16.69 8.65 -2.40
CA GLN A 124 -16.75 9.10 -1.01
C GLN A 124 -16.27 10.55 -0.86
N ASN A 125 -15.19 10.91 -1.56
CA ASN A 125 -14.63 12.26 -1.55
C ASN A 125 -14.02 12.57 -2.93
N SER A 126 -14.68 13.43 -3.71
CA SER A 126 -14.20 13.81 -5.05
C SER A 126 -12.85 14.55 -5.07
N ALA A 127 -12.39 15.06 -3.93
CA ALA A 127 -11.07 15.69 -3.78
C ALA A 127 -9.98 14.73 -3.27
N MET A 128 -10.31 13.45 -3.06
CA MET A 128 -9.37 12.43 -2.58
C MET A 128 -8.16 12.32 -3.52
N LYS A 129 -6.96 12.44 -2.95
CA LYS A 129 -5.73 12.18 -3.72
C LYS A 129 -5.46 10.68 -3.75
N VAL A 130 -5.34 10.12 -4.94
CA VAL A 130 -5.00 8.70 -5.12
C VAL A 130 -3.55 8.60 -5.59
N TYR A 131 -2.74 7.86 -4.83
CA TYR A 131 -1.36 7.53 -5.21
C TYR A 131 -1.26 6.05 -5.55
N LEU A 132 -0.68 5.75 -6.71
CA LEU A 132 -0.24 4.40 -7.06
C LEU A 132 1.20 4.24 -6.55
N TYR A 133 1.42 3.30 -5.64
CA TYR A 133 2.74 2.92 -5.15
C TYR A 133 3.25 1.73 -5.94
N GLU A 134 4.27 1.97 -6.77
CA GLU A 134 4.96 0.93 -7.52
C GLU A 134 6.04 0.30 -6.63
N CYS A 135 5.94 -1.01 -6.43
CA CYS A 135 6.93 -1.76 -5.67
C CYS A 135 8.15 -2.10 -6.54
N TRP A 136 9.28 -2.34 -5.89
CA TRP A 136 10.50 -2.79 -6.56
C TRP A 136 10.34 -4.22 -7.12
N ASP A 137 11.11 -4.50 -8.17
CA ASP A 137 11.23 -5.84 -8.72
C ASP A 137 11.82 -6.81 -7.68
N GLY A 138 11.60 -8.11 -7.91
CA GLY A 138 12.22 -9.15 -7.12
C GLY A 138 13.74 -9.06 -7.15
N LEU A 139 14.39 -9.46 -6.06
CA LEU A 139 15.86 -9.60 -6.06
C LEU A 139 16.26 -10.64 -7.10
N ASN A 140 17.10 -10.24 -8.07
CA ASN A 140 17.68 -11.17 -9.02
C ASN A 140 18.52 -12.21 -8.26
N PRO A 141 18.25 -13.52 -8.41
CA PRO A 141 18.99 -14.56 -7.69
C PRO A 141 20.48 -14.61 -8.04
N ASN A 142 20.89 -13.94 -9.13
CA ASN A 142 22.29 -13.80 -9.54
C ASN A 142 22.96 -12.54 -8.97
N PHE A 143 22.52 -12.05 -7.81
CA PHE A 143 23.16 -10.93 -7.12
C PHE A 143 24.27 -11.41 -6.16
N PRO A 144 25.44 -10.74 -6.10
CA PRO A 144 25.83 -9.60 -6.94
C PRO A 144 26.12 -10.02 -8.39
N PRO A 145 25.93 -9.12 -9.38
CA PRO A 145 26.21 -9.44 -10.77
C PRO A 145 27.65 -9.96 -10.94
N THR A 146 27.81 -10.94 -11.83
CA THR A 146 29.13 -11.43 -12.24
C THR A 146 29.98 -10.28 -12.81
N ASN A 147 31.30 -10.41 -12.82
CA ASN A 147 32.16 -9.38 -13.42
C ASN A 147 31.78 -9.10 -14.89
N THR A 148 31.46 -10.15 -15.66
CA THR A 148 30.96 -10.01 -17.04
C THR A 148 29.65 -9.22 -17.14
N GLN A 149 28.75 -9.33 -16.17
CA GLN A 149 27.52 -8.53 -16.14
C GLN A 149 27.79 -7.07 -15.72
N LYS A 150 28.83 -6.82 -14.92
CA LYS A 150 29.24 -5.45 -14.55
C LYS A 150 29.85 -4.69 -15.72
N ASP A 151 30.60 -5.37 -16.58
CA ASP A 151 31.26 -4.80 -17.77
C ASP A 151 30.27 -4.29 -18.84
N VAL A 152 28.96 -4.54 -18.70
CA VAL A 152 27.91 -3.99 -19.58
C VAL A 152 27.48 -2.58 -19.13
N TYR A 153 27.72 -2.21 -17.87
CA TYR A 153 27.29 -0.94 -17.27
C TYR A 153 28.44 0.07 -17.09
N TYR A 154 29.68 -0.31 -17.41
CA TYR A 154 30.91 0.50 -17.33
C TYR A 154 31.73 0.39 -18.61
#